data_AF-A0A8T4ULM5-F1
#
_entry.id   AF-A0A8T4ULM5-F1
#
_cell.length_a   1.000
_cell.length_b   1.000
_cell.length_c   1.000
_cell.angle_alpha   90.00
_cell.angle_beta   90.00
_cell.angle_gamma   90.00
#
_symmetry.space_group_name_H-M   'P 1'
#
loop_
_entity.id
_entity.type
_entity.pdbx_description
1 polymer ?
#
loop_
_entity_poly.entity_id
_entity_poly.type
_entity_poly.pdbx_seq_one_letter_code
_entity_poly.pdbx_strand_id
1 'polypeptide(L)' 'MESIKEAIIRLLVPLFGEGMRSPINRLYGEDDPQEMIDLAHHMLAELWGRKNAERALQSVIARFPELRLPA' A
#
# COMPACT_ATOMS: atom_id res chain seq x y z
N MET A 1 17.47 -1.86 -4.30
CA MET A 1 16.18 -2.55 -4.10
C MET A 1 15.17 -1.51 -3.68
N GLU A 2 13.97 -1.52 -4.25
CA GLU A 2 12.85 -0.70 -3.77
C GLU A 2 12.28 -1.34 -2.49
N SER A 3 11.89 -0.54 -1.49
CA SER A 3 11.22 -1.06 -0.29
C SER A 3 9.70 -1.04 -0.47
N ILE A 4 9.01 -1.88 0.30
CA ILE A 4 7.54 -1.99 0.30
C ILE A 4 6.92 -0.62 0.58
N LYS A 5 7.50 0.12 1.52
CA LYS A 5 7.05 1.46 1.90
C LYS A 5 7.08 2.43 0.71
N GLU A 6 8.17 2.46 -0.06
CA GLU A 6 8.25 3.30 -1.27
C GLU A 6 7.27 2.84 -2.35
N ALA A 7 7.04 1.53 -2.52
CA ALA A 7 6.05 1.02 -3.46
C ALA A 7 4.61 1.45 -3.09
N ILE A 8 4.26 1.44 -1.81
CA ILE A 8 2.96 1.91 -1.30
C ILE A 8 2.83 3.42 -1.43
N ILE A 9 3.87 4.19 -1.09
CA ILE A 9 3.86 5.65 -1.26
C ILE A 9 3.62 6.02 -2.73
N ARG A 10 4.31 5.36 -3.68
CA ARG A 10 4.08 5.60 -5.12
C ARG A 10 2.68 5.24 -5.59
N LEU A 11 2.02 4.29 -4.92
CA LEU A 11 0.65 3.91 -5.22
C LEU A 11 -0.36 4.94 -4.68
N LEU A 12 -0.17 5.43 -3.45
CA LEU A 12 -1.14 6.25 -2.75
C LEU A 12 -0.98 7.76 -2.98
N VAL A 13 0.24 8.29 -3.08
CA VAL A 13 0.50 9.73 -3.23
C VAL A 13 -0.18 10.35 -4.46
N PRO A 14 -0.20 9.71 -5.65
CA PRO A 14 -0.91 10.27 -6.81
C PRO A 14 -2.43 10.40 -6.62
N LEU A 15 -3.02 9.65 -5.67
CA LEU A 15 -4.46 9.57 -5.45
C LEU A 15 -4.91 10.46 -4.29
N PHE A 16 -4.10 10.53 -3.24
CA PHE A 16 -4.46 11.19 -1.98
C PHE A 16 -3.57 12.41 -1.67
N GLY A 17 -2.54 12.66 -2.50
CA GLY A 17 -1.64 13.81 -2.41
C GLY A 17 -0.33 13.55 -1.66
N GLU A 18 0.64 14.45 -1.84
CA GLU A 18 1.98 14.41 -1.21
C GLU A 18 1.94 14.36 0.34
N GLY A 19 0.84 14.86 0.92
CA GLY A 19 0.60 14.81 2.36
C GLY A 19 0.61 13.40 2.95
N MET A 20 0.41 12.35 2.15
CA MET A 20 0.43 10.95 2.59
C MET A 20 1.83 10.41 2.88
N ARG A 21 2.87 10.96 2.25
CA ARG A 21 4.25 10.43 2.41
C ARG A 21 4.73 10.53 3.86
N SER A 22 4.44 11.63 4.54
CA SER A 22 4.88 11.86 5.92
C SER A 22 4.20 10.92 6.94
N PRO A 23 2.85 10.77 6.96
CA PRO A 23 2.16 9.78 7.78
C PRO A 23 2.64 8.35 7.54
N ILE A 24 2.80 7.93 6.29
CA ILE A 24 3.25 6.56 5.99
C ILE A 24 4.66 6.31 6.55
N ASN A 25 5.58 7.25 6.35
CA ASN A 25 6.95 7.15 6.87
C ASN A 25 7.03 7.17 8.40
N ARG A 26 6.13 7.91 9.06
CA ARG A 26 6.14 8.08 10.51
C ARG A 26 5.46 6.92 11.25
N LEU A 27 4.34 6.41 10.71
CA LEU A 27 3.47 5.48 11.42
C LEU A 27 3.80 4.02 11.14
N TYR A 28 4.34 3.71 9.96
CA TYR A 28 4.60 2.33 9.56
C TYR A 28 6.09 2.06 9.52
N GLY A 29 6.51 1.02 10.23
CA GLY A 29 7.86 0.45 10.14
C GLY A 29 7.97 -0.56 9.00
N GLU A 30 9.18 -1.09 8.76
CA GLU A 30 9.40 -2.18 7.78
C GLU A 30 9.36 -3.58 8.43
N ASP A 31 9.17 -3.62 9.75
CA ASP A 31 9.04 -4.80 10.60
C ASP A 31 7.66 -5.49 10.49
N ASP A 32 6.61 -4.73 10.14
CA ASP A 32 5.31 -5.29 9.75
C ASP A 32 4.84 -4.69 8.42
N PRO A 33 5.30 -5.24 7.29
CA PRO A 33 4.90 -4.74 5.99
C PRO A 33 3.47 -5.11 5.59
N GLN A 34 2.83 -6.05 6.30
CA GLN A 34 1.44 -6.43 6.01
C GLN A 34 0.48 -5.33 6.44
N GLU A 35 0.75 -4.63 7.55
CA GLU A 35 -0.06 -3.51 8.01
C GLU A 35 -0.17 -2.39 6.95
N MET A 36 0.92 -2.12 6.22
CA MET A 36 0.92 -1.15 5.12
C MET A 36 0.06 -1.60 3.93
N ILE A 37 0.04 -2.90 3.63
CA ILE A 37 -0.80 -3.47 2.57
C ILE A 37 -2.27 -3.38 2.97
N ASP A 38 -2.59 -3.68 4.22
CA ASP A 38 -3.96 -3.62 4.74
C ASP A 38 -4.50 -2.19 4.70
N LEU A 39 -3.68 -1.20 5.12
CA LEU A 39 -4.03 0.22 5.00
C LEU A 39 -4.26 0.62 3.54
N ALA A 40 -3.31 0.31 2.65
CA ALA A 40 -3.42 0.68 1.25
C ALA A 40 -4.65 0.04 0.61
N HIS A 41 -4.95 -1.22 0.96
CA HIS A 41 -6.14 -1.91 0.50
C HIS A 41 -7.41 -1.21 0.98
N HIS A 42 -7.48 -0.88 2.26
CA HIS A 42 -8.63 -0.18 2.83
C HIS A 42 -8.87 1.17 2.11
N MET A 43 -7.83 2.01 1.99
CA MET A 43 -7.94 3.32 1.33
C MET A 43 -8.37 3.20 -0.13
N LEU A 44 -7.78 2.26 -0.88
CA LEU A 44 -8.12 2.04 -2.28
C LEU A 44 -9.51 1.43 -2.45
N ALA A 45 -9.94 0.58 -1.50
CA ALA A 45 -11.26 -0.03 -1.52
C ALA A 45 -12.36 0.99 -1.25
N GLU A 46 -12.13 1.97 -0.38
CA GLU A 46 -13.03 3.12 -0.18
C GLU A 46 -13.14 3.98 -1.45
N LEU A 47 -12.04 4.14 -2.19
CA LEU A 47 -12.01 4.98 -3.40
C LEU A 47 -12.61 4.29 -4.63
N TRP A 48 -12.30 3.00 -4.85
CA TRP A 48 -12.59 2.29 -6.10
C TRP A 48 -13.31 0.94 -5.93
N GLY A 49 -13.59 0.54 -4.69
CA GLY A 49 -14.12 -0.78 -4.35
C GLY A 49 -13.04 -1.87 -4.24
N ARG A 50 -13.34 -2.92 -3.46
CA ARG A 50 -12.41 -4.03 -3.11
C ARG A 50 -11.66 -4.63 -4.31
N LYS A 51 -12.39 -5.05 -5.36
CA LYS A 51 -11.78 -5.71 -6.54
C LYS A 51 -10.75 -4.83 -7.25
N ASN A 52 -10.97 -3.52 -7.31
CA ASN A 52 -10.04 -2.59 -7.94
C ASN A 52 -8.83 -2.31 -7.04
N ALA A 53 -9.04 -2.25 -5.72
CA ALA A 53 -7.97 -2.15 -4.73
C ALA A 53 -7.02 -3.35 -4.79
N GLU A 54 -7.57 -4.57 -4.79
CA GLU A 54 -6.81 -5.81 -4.93
C GLU A 54 -5.98 -5.80 -6.22
N ARG A 55 -6.59 -5.43 -7.35
CA ARG A 55 -5.88 -5.34 -8.64
C ARG A 55 -4.73 -4.33 -8.62
N ALA A 56 -4.92 -3.18 -7.97
CA ALA A 56 -3.86 -2.18 -7.83
C ALA A 56 -2.69 -2.71 -6.99
N LEU A 57 -3.01 -3.40 -5.89
CA LEU A 57 -2.02 -3.98 -4.96
C LEU A 57 -1.31 -5.22 -5.49
N GLN A 58 -1.90 -5.98 -6.42
CA GLN A 58 -1.23 -7.12 -7.04
C GLN A 58 0.13 -6.75 -7.63
N SER A 59 0.27 -5.55 -8.20
CA SER A 59 1.55 -5.05 -8.72
C SER A 59 2.60 -4.83 -7.64
N VAL A 60 2.20 -4.49 -6.42
CA VAL A 60 3.09 -4.36 -5.25
C VAL A 60 3.44 -5.75 -4.75
N ILE A 61 2.45 -6.60 -4.49
CA ILE A 61 2.65 -7.95 -3.93
C ILE A 61 3.51 -8.83 -4.84
N ALA A 62 3.37 -8.73 -6.16
CA ALA A 62 4.22 -9.48 -7.10
C ALA A 62 5.72 -9.18 -6.97
N ARG A 63 6.09 -8.02 -6.40
CA ARG A 63 7.49 -7.62 -6.13
C ARG A 63 7.99 -8.06 -4.75
N PHE A 64 7.09 -8.45 -3.85
CA PHE A 64 7.36 -8.77 -2.44
C PHE A 64 6.63 -10.08 -2.04
N PRO A 65 7.24 -11.25 -2.29
CA PRO A 65 6.59 -12.56 -2.15
C PRO A 65 6.05 -12.90 -0.76
N GLU A 66 6.54 -12.24 0.27
CA GLU A 66 6.11 -12.37 1.66
C GLU A 66 4.73 -11.75 1.93
N LEU A 67 4.27 -10.85 1.06
CA LEU A 67 3.01 -10.12 1.24
C LEU A 67 1.82 -10.88 0.71
N ARG A 68 0.65 -10.62 1.32
CA ARG A 68 -0.61 -11.22 0.91
C ARG A 68 -1.69 -10.15 0.80
N LEU A 69 -2.67 -10.39 -0.08
CA LEU A 69 -3.88 -9.57 -0.10
C LEU A 69 -4.70 -9.80 1.18
N PRO A 70 -5.34 -8.76 1.73
CA PRO A 70 -6.29 -8.92 2.83
C PRO A 70 -7.50 -9.78 2.40
N ALA A 71 -8.14 -10.43 3.37
CA ALA A 71 -9.32 -11.29 3.15
C ALA A 71 -10.63 -10.53 2.89
#